data_AF-A0A8S3GJF1-F1
#
_entry.id   AF-A0A8S3GJF1-F1
#
_cell.length_a   1.000
_cell.length_b   1.000
_cell.length_c   1.000
_cell.angle_alpha   90.00
_cell.angle_beta   90.00
_cell.angle_gamma   90.00
#
_symmetry.space_group_name_H-M   'P 1'
#
loop_
_entity.id
_entity.type
_entity.pdbx_description
1 polymer ?
#
loop_
_entity_poly.entity_id
_entity_poly.type
_entity_poly.pdbx_seq_one_letter_code
_entity_poly.pdbx_strand_id
1 'polypeptide(L)'
;SLRYGRNERMFRLEFVSNSEISDTEFTRWRETLIKYNVSLPTLEQVENKKKKIDQYKDYVYSNNEISKIVEEKQRFRKTPINYAMTKQELFKDIEIAKDENNVKKEKELRKKLDEMEERASEIDRIRTA
;
A
#
# COMPACT_ATOMS: atom_id res chain seq x y z
N SER A 1 1.72 15.56 4.23
CA SER A 1 2.25 16.76 3.54
C SER A 1 3.76 16.81 3.72
N LEU A 2 4.48 17.52 2.84
CA LEU A 2 5.90 17.84 3.03
C LEU A 2 6.06 19.35 3.16
N ARG A 3 7.03 19.79 3.97
CA ARG A 3 7.29 21.20 4.27
C ARG A 3 8.75 21.56 4.03
N TYR A 4 8.97 22.69 3.36
CA TYR A 4 10.28 23.29 3.11
C TYR A 4 10.25 24.77 3.53
N GLY A 5 10.92 25.13 4.63
CA GLY A 5 10.80 26.46 5.23
C GLY A 5 9.40 26.73 5.77
N ARG A 6 8.66 27.66 5.15
CA ARG A 6 7.22 27.92 5.43
C ARG A 6 6.28 27.35 4.37
N ASN A 7 6.82 26.79 3.28
CA ASN A 7 6.01 26.27 2.19
C ASN A 7 5.65 24.81 2.51
N GLU A 8 4.37 24.52 2.63
CA GLU A 8 3.84 23.18 2.86
C GLU A 8 2.92 22.79 1.71
N ARG A 9 3.16 21.61 1.13
CA ARG A 9 2.36 21.08 0.02
C ARG A 9 2.17 19.58 0.13
N MET A 10 1.15 19.08 -0.56
CA MET A 10 0.94 17.65 -0.75
C MET A 10 1.80 17.17 -1.92
N PHE A 11 2.58 16.11 -1.68
CA PHE A 11 3.39 15.46 -2.69
C PHE A 11 2.99 13.99 -2.78
N ARG A 12 2.93 13.45 -4.00
CA ARG A 12 2.80 12.02 -4.24
C ARG A 12 4.14 11.33 -4.00
N LEU A 13 4.10 10.07 -3.54
CA LEU A 13 5.31 9.29 -3.25
C LEU A 13 6.20 9.10 -4.48
N GLU A 14 5.64 9.13 -5.69
CA GLU A 14 6.37 9.04 -6.97
C GLU A 14 7.41 10.13 -7.19
N PHE A 15 7.31 11.27 -6.47
CA PHE A 15 8.24 12.39 -6.59
C PHE A 15 9.40 12.32 -5.58
N VAL A 16 9.47 11.28 -4.74
CA VAL A 16 10.55 11.12 -3.75
C VAL A 16 11.72 10.36 -4.38
N SER A 17 12.91 10.94 -4.34
CA SER A 17 14.15 10.32 -4.84
C SER A 17 14.70 9.27 -3.87
N ASN A 18 15.32 8.22 -4.41
CA ASN A 18 16.10 7.23 -3.64
C ASN A 18 17.58 7.63 -3.45
N SER A 19 17.99 8.80 -3.95
CA SER A 19 19.37 9.29 -3.83
C SER A 19 19.66 9.81 -2.42
N GLU A 20 20.92 9.75 -2.00
CA GLU A 20 21.37 10.40 -0.77
C GLU A 20 21.26 11.93 -0.86
N ILE A 21 21.13 12.59 0.29
CA ILE A 21 21.10 14.05 0.36
C ILE A 21 22.52 14.57 0.06
N SER A 22 22.67 15.33 -1.01
CA SER A 22 23.94 15.96 -1.34
C SER A 22 24.25 17.14 -0.41
N ASP A 23 25.53 17.49 -0.27
CA ASP A 23 25.97 18.66 0.51
C ASP A 23 25.29 19.96 0.04
N THR A 24 25.06 20.08 -1.27
CA THR A 24 24.40 21.26 -1.85
C THR A 24 22.92 21.35 -1.44
N GLU A 25 22.21 20.22 -1.42
CA GLU A 25 20.81 20.16 -0.99
C GLU A 25 20.68 20.42 0.51
N PHE A 26 21.55 19.81 1.32
CA PHE A 26 21.58 20.02 2.75
C PHE A 26 21.85 21.49 3.10
N THR A 27 22.84 22.11 2.42
CA THR A 27 23.18 23.52 2.63
C THR A 27 21.99 24.42 2.30
N ARG A 28 21.34 24.22 1.13
CA ARG A 28 20.15 24.99 0.73
C ARG A 28 18.99 24.82 1.70
N TRP A 29 18.75 23.59 2.17
CA TRP A 29 17.73 23.31 3.16
C TRP A 29 18.00 24.04 4.48
N ARG A 30 19.23 23.96 4.99
CA ARG A 30 19.64 24.63 6.23
C ARG A 30 19.49 26.14 6.14
N GLU A 31 20.00 26.75 5.06
CA GLU A 31 19.88 28.18 4.80
C GLU A 31 18.41 28.63 4.73
N THR A 32 17.55 27.82 4.12
CA THR A 32 16.12 28.09 4.03
C THR A 32 15.47 28.08 5.41
N LEU A 33 15.79 27.09 6.27
CA LEU A 33 15.23 27.05 7.62
C LEU A 33 15.67 28.25 8.45
N ILE A 34 16.95 28.62 8.39
CA ILE A 34 17.49 29.82 9.05
C ILE A 34 16.77 31.07 8.53
N LYS A 35 16.66 31.24 7.22
CA LYS A 35 15.97 32.38 6.57
C LYS A 35 14.54 32.56 7.04
N TYR A 36 13.81 31.47 7.27
CA TYR A 36 12.42 31.50 7.72
C TYR A 36 12.24 31.44 9.24
N ASN A 37 13.34 31.47 10.01
CA ASN A 37 13.40 31.31 11.45
C ASN A 37 12.70 30.03 11.94
N VAL A 38 12.94 28.93 11.22
CA VAL A 38 12.48 27.58 11.57
C VAL A 38 13.62 26.86 12.26
N SER A 39 13.36 26.29 13.43
CA SER A 39 14.36 25.58 14.22
C SER A 39 14.92 24.38 13.47
N LEU A 40 16.25 24.25 13.46
CA LEU A 40 16.92 23.05 12.98
C LEU A 40 16.74 21.91 13.99
N PRO A 41 16.58 20.66 13.54
CA PRO A 41 16.57 19.52 14.43
C PRO A 41 17.93 19.36 15.11
N THR A 42 17.94 18.89 16.35
CA THR A 42 19.18 18.55 17.06
C THR A 42 19.71 17.20 16.57
N LEU A 43 21.02 16.97 16.73
CA LEU A 43 21.62 15.67 16.39
C LEU A 43 20.98 14.51 17.17
N GLU A 44 20.63 14.76 18.44
CA GLU A 44 19.91 13.79 19.27
C GLU A 44 18.53 13.44 18.69
N GLN A 45 17.77 14.43 18.22
CA GLN A 45 16.47 14.18 17.59
C GLN A 45 16.60 13.33 16.32
N VAL A 46 17.61 13.61 15.49
CA VAL A 46 17.89 12.84 14.27
C VAL A 46 18.25 11.40 14.63
N GLU A 47 19.18 11.20 15.57
CA GLU A 47 19.64 9.88 15.98
C GLU A 47 18.51 9.05 16.63
N ASN A 48 17.72 9.66 17.51
CA ASN A 48 16.55 9.02 18.10
C ASN A 48 15.51 8.64 17.06
N LYS A 49 15.32 9.46 16.01
CA LYS A 49 14.39 9.13 14.93
C LYS A 49 14.93 8.01 14.04
N LYS A 50 16.24 7.99 13.77
CA LYS A 50 16.91 6.90 13.04
C LYS A 50 16.74 5.56 13.77
N LYS A 51 17.03 5.51 15.07
CA LYS A 51 16.83 4.30 15.89
C LYS A 51 15.39 3.79 15.84
N LYS A 52 14.40 4.69 15.90
CA LYS A 52 12.99 4.29 15.76
C LYS A 52 12.68 3.70 14.39
N ILE A 53 13.23 4.26 13.30
CA ILE A 53 13.06 3.71 11.95
C ILE A 53 13.63 2.30 11.88
N ASP A 54 14.81 2.08 12.46
CA ASP A 54 15.43 0.76 12.49
C ASP A 54 14.60 -0.24 13.30
N GLN A 55 14.03 0.16 14.44
CA GLN A 55 13.09 -0.67 15.20
C GLN A 55 11.84 -1.07 14.39
N TYR A 56 11.35 -0.22 13.50
CA TYR A 56 10.19 -0.56 12.64
C TYR A 56 10.53 -1.56 11.55
N LYS A 57 11.81 -1.70 11.15
CA LYS A 57 12.21 -2.69 10.14
C LYS A 57 12.08 -4.12 10.65
N ASP A 58 12.40 -4.32 11.93
CA ASP A 58 12.36 -5.63 12.59
C ASP A 58 11.03 -5.90 13.31
N TYR A 59 10.05 -5.00 13.16
CA TYR A 59 8.76 -5.14 13.82
C TYR A 59 7.98 -6.33 13.28
N VAL A 60 7.63 -7.26 14.17
CA VAL A 60 6.78 -8.41 13.85
C VAL A 60 5.32 -7.97 13.95
N TYR A 61 4.64 -7.92 12.81
CA TYR A 61 3.22 -7.58 12.74
C TYR A 61 2.34 -8.65 13.37
N SER A 62 1.33 -8.21 14.10
CA SER A 62 0.26 -9.09 14.60
C SER A 62 -0.67 -9.54 13.47
N ASN A 63 -1.39 -10.65 13.70
CA ASN A 63 -2.37 -11.17 12.73
C ASN A 63 -3.43 -10.11 12.33
N ASN A 64 -3.89 -9.30 13.30
CA ASN A 64 -4.87 -8.24 13.04
C ASN A 64 -4.31 -7.13 12.14
N GLU A 65 -3.04 -6.75 12.33
CA GLU A 65 -2.38 -5.75 11.48
C GLU A 65 -2.16 -6.29 10.06
N ILE A 66 -1.79 -7.56 9.94
CA ILE A 66 -1.67 -8.23 8.65
C ILE A 66 -3.00 -8.21 7.91
N SER A 67 -4.12 -8.55 8.57
CA SER A 67 -5.45 -8.48 7.98
C SER A 67 -5.79 -7.08 7.46
N LYS A 68 -5.51 -6.03 8.25
CA LYS A 68 -5.72 -4.63 7.83
C LYS A 68 -4.86 -4.24 6.64
N ILE A 69 -3.59 -4.68 6.60
CA ILE A 69 -2.70 -4.43 5.45
C ILE A 69 -3.25 -5.09 4.18
N VAL A 70 -3.79 -6.30 4.28
CA VAL A 70 -4.39 -7.01 3.15
C VAL A 70 -5.64 -6.27 2.66
N GLU A 71 -6.52 -5.85 3.57
CA GLU A 71 -7.74 -5.11 3.24
C GLU A 71 -7.41 -3.78 2.53
N GLU A 72 -6.49 -2.99 3.07
CA GLU A 72 -6.07 -1.72 2.44
C GLU A 72 -5.40 -1.96 1.09
N LYS A 73 -4.57 -3.02 0.94
CA LYS A 73 -4.02 -3.40 -0.36
C LYS A 73 -5.14 -3.74 -1.35
N GLN A 74 -6.18 -4.47 -0.94
CA GLN A 74 -7.31 -4.81 -1.80
C GLN A 74 -8.10 -3.58 -2.23
N ARG A 75 -8.33 -2.62 -1.32
CA ARG A 75 -9.08 -1.39 -1.59
C ARG A 75 -8.55 -0.58 -2.79
N PHE A 76 -7.24 -0.54 -2.96
CA PHE A 76 -6.59 0.21 -4.05
C PHE A 76 -6.15 -0.69 -5.22
N ARG A 77 -6.27 -2.02 -5.09
CA ARG A 77 -5.94 -2.97 -6.16
C ARG A 77 -7.16 -3.23 -7.04
N LYS A 78 -7.02 -2.87 -8.32
CA LYS A 78 -8.04 -3.18 -9.35
C LYS A 78 -8.04 -4.65 -9.80
N THR A 79 -6.98 -5.41 -9.48
CA THR A 79 -6.76 -6.78 -9.97
C THR A 79 -6.44 -7.74 -8.82
N PRO A 80 -7.12 -8.90 -8.70
CA PRO A 80 -6.79 -9.90 -7.70
C PRO A 80 -5.43 -10.57 -8.00
N ILE A 81 -4.53 -10.62 -7.01
CA ILE A 81 -3.15 -11.12 -7.18
C ILE A 81 -3.05 -12.65 -6.99
N ASN A 82 -4.11 -13.32 -6.56
CA ASN A 82 -4.06 -14.77 -6.41
C ASN A 82 -5.35 -15.40 -6.91
N TYR A 83 -5.52 -15.35 -8.24
CA TYR A 83 -6.67 -15.89 -8.94
C TYR A 83 -7.03 -17.30 -8.46
N ALA A 84 -6.02 -18.16 -8.29
CA ALA A 84 -6.21 -19.53 -7.80
C ALA A 84 -6.78 -19.59 -6.37
N MET A 85 -6.27 -18.78 -5.44
CA MET A 85 -6.72 -18.77 -4.04
C MET A 85 -8.13 -18.20 -3.92
N THR A 86 -8.40 -17.06 -4.56
CA THR A 86 -9.74 -16.44 -4.54
C THR A 86 -10.76 -17.30 -5.31
N LYS A 87 -10.34 -18.00 -6.38
CA LYS A 87 -11.17 -19.00 -7.07
C LYS A 87 -11.49 -20.20 -6.17
N GLN A 88 -10.50 -20.70 -5.43
CA GLN A 88 -10.70 -21.79 -4.47
C GLN A 88 -11.65 -21.39 -3.33
N GLU A 89 -11.51 -20.17 -2.79
CA GLU A 89 -12.43 -19.63 -1.77
C GLU A 89 -13.85 -19.45 -2.33
N LEU A 90 -14.00 -18.88 -3.53
CA LEU A 90 -15.31 -18.74 -4.19
C LEU A 90 -15.97 -20.10 -4.46
N PHE A 91 -15.22 -21.12 -4.87
CA PHE A 91 -15.77 -22.46 -5.04
C PHE A 91 -16.27 -23.04 -3.72
N LYS A 92 -15.48 -22.89 -2.65
CA LYS A 92 -15.87 -23.35 -1.31
C LYS A 92 -17.15 -22.64 -0.83
N ASP A 93 -17.25 -21.34 -1.03
CA ASP A 93 -18.44 -20.57 -0.63
C ASP A 93 -19.67 -20.90 -1.48
N ILE A 94 -19.50 -21.27 -2.75
CA ILE A 94 -20.58 -21.76 -3.63
C ILE A 94 -21.08 -23.12 -3.14
N GLU A 95 -20.17 -24.04 -2.76
CA GLU A 95 -20.55 -25.34 -2.20
C GLU A 95 -21.33 -25.18 -0.88
N ILE A 96 -20.85 -24.33 0.03
CA ILE A 96 -21.58 -24.02 1.27
C ILE A 96 -22.96 -23.43 0.96
N ALA A 97 -23.06 -22.49 0.01
CA ALA A 97 -24.35 -21.88 -0.35
C ALA A 97 -25.34 -22.88 -0.99
N LYS A 98 -24.83 -23.88 -1.73
CA LYS A 98 -25.64 -24.99 -2.26
C LYS A 98 -26.15 -25.89 -1.14
N ASP A 99 -25.27 -26.26 -0.22
CA ASP A 99 -25.62 -27.11 0.92
C ASP A 99 -26.66 -26.43 1.83
N GLU A 100 -26.59 -25.11 1.95
CA GLU A 100 -27.57 -24.26 2.65
C GLU A 100 -28.88 -24.01 1.86
N ASN A 101 -29.02 -24.53 0.63
CA ASN A 101 -30.11 -24.22 -0.32
C ASN A 101 -30.32 -22.70 -0.55
N ASN A 102 -29.26 -21.90 -0.39
CA ASN A 102 -29.30 -20.46 -0.58
C ASN A 102 -29.03 -20.09 -2.03
N VAL A 103 -30.03 -20.34 -2.88
CA VAL A 103 -29.97 -20.15 -4.34
C VAL A 103 -29.57 -18.73 -4.74
N LYS A 104 -29.97 -17.72 -3.95
CA LYS A 104 -29.63 -16.32 -4.22
C LYS A 104 -28.13 -16.07 -4.04
N LYS A 105 -27.56 -16.54 -2.93
CA LYS A 105 -26.13 -16.40 -2.61
C LYS A 105 -25.27 -17.22 -3.58
N GLU A 106 -25.70 -18.43 -3.94
CA GLU A 106 -25.03 -19.24 -4.95
C GLU A 106 -24.91 -18.49 -6.28
N LYS A 107 -26.01 -17.89 -6.75
CA LYS A 107 -26.05 -17.15 -8.03
C LYS A 107 -25.14 -15.92 -8.00
N GLU A 108 -25.10 -15.19 -6.90
CA GLU A 108 -24.22 -14.02 -6.74
C GLU A 108 -22.74 -14.42 -6.72
N LEU A 109 -22.38 -15.50 -6.01
CA LEU A 109 -21.01 -16.00 -5.95
C LEU A 109 -20.52 -16.54 -7.30
N ARG A 110 -21.38 -17.25 -8.03
CA ARG A 110 -21.10 -17.70 -9.41
C ARG A 110 -20.87 -16.54 -10.36
N LYS A 111 -21.73 -15.52 -10.32
CA LYS A 111 -21.55 -14.31 -11.15
C LYS A 111 -20.20 -13.62 -10.86
N LYS A 112 -19.82 -13.52 -9.58
CA LYS A 112 -18.51 -12.97 -9.19
C LYS A 112 -17.35 -13.82 -9.71
N LEU A 113 -17.50 -15.15 -9.74
CA LEU A 113 -16.51 -16.06 -10.31
C LEU A 113 -16.37 -15.82 -11.82
N ASP A 114 -17.47 -15.77 -12.57
CA ASP A 114 -17.48 -15.55 -14.02
C ASP A 114 -16.84 -14.20 -14.40
N GLU A 115 -17.23 -13.11 -13.73
CA GLU A 115 -16.64 -11.76 -13.92
C GLU A 115 -15.13 -11.73 -13.63
N MET A 116 -14.67 -12.60 -12.73
CA MET A 116 -13.26 -12.74 -12.39
C MET A 116 -12.50 -13.56 -13.44
N GLU A 117 -13.09 -14.61 -14.02
CA GLU A 117 -12.50 -15.39 -15.11
C GLU A 117 -12.37 -14.56 -16.40
N GLU A 118 -13.39 -13.75 -16.72
CA GLU A 118 -13.39 -12.87 -17.89
C GLU A 118 -12.27 -11.82 -17.80
N ARG A 119 -12.13 -11.15 -16.64
CA ARG A 119 -11.02 -10.21 -16.40
C ARG A 119 -9.65 -10.88 -16.40
N ALA A 120 -9.53 -12.11 -15.91
CA ALA A 120 -8.27 -12.84 -15.94
C ALA A 120 -7.84 -13.16 -17.39
N SER A 121 -8.78 -13.61 -18.22
CA SER A 121 -8.56 -13.87 -19.65
C SER A 121 -8.14 -12.60 -20.41
N GLU A 122 -8.76 -11.46 -20.11
CA GLU A 122 -8.43 -10.18 -20.74
C GLU A 122 -7.01 -9.69 -20.38
N ILE A 123 -6.60 -9.86 -19.12
CA ILE A 123 -5.26 -9.49 -18.65
C ILE A 123 -4.17 -10.40 -19.24
N ASP A 124 -4.46 -11.69 -19.40
CA ASP A 124 -3.52 -12.66 -19.98
C ASP A 124 -3.27 -12.39 -21.48
N ARG A 125 -4.32 -11.98 -22.22
CA ARG A 125 -4.19 -11.52 -23.61
C ARG A 125 -3.31 -10.28 -23.76
N ILE A 126 -3.38 -9.34 -22.81
CA ILE A 126 -2.58 -8.11 -22.81
C ILE A 126 -1.10 -8.39 -22.47
N ARG A 127 -0.81 -9.42 -21.66
CA ARG A 127 0.56 -9.78 -21.28
C ARG A 127 1.32 -10.58 -22.34
N THR A 128 0.59 -11.29 -23.20
CA THR A 128 1.15 -12.19 -24.22
C THR A 128 1.24 -11.55 -25.61
N ALA A 129 0.77 -10.30 -25.76
CA ALA A 129 0.85 -9.48 -26.96
C ALA A 129 2.01 -8.48 -26.86
#